data_AF-A0A5S4YHG9-F1
#
_entry.id   AF-A0A5S4YHG9-F1
#
_cell.length_a   1.000
_cell.length_b   1.000
_cell.length_c   1.000
_cell.angle_alpha   90.00
_cell.angle_beta   90.00
_cell.angle_gamma   90.00
#
_symmetry.space_group_name_H-M   'P 1'
#
loop_
_entity.id
_entity.type
_entity.pdbx_description
1 polymer ?
#
loop_
_entity_poly.entity_id
_entity_poly.type
_entity_poly.pdbx_seq_one_letter_code
_entity_poly.pdbx_strand_id
1 'polypeptide(L)'
;MASEIGESADVVAKLVRSRPATREIAQRIGIGSAPLCVVCGRGSSGHAGVFLRYLVETRLRLPVSASAPSVITAFRTRLMLRHALFIVISQSGRSPDLVAATRSARDAGARTIAIVNATSSPVADEAEFVVPIEAGREHSVAATKTVIGSMAASAELVAELAEDRALRSALDGLPKRLHRALALDWSEIADDLAKASAVFVAARGLGLGSAREIALKLSEILRLPSIGLSAAELQHGPRAALSSRTPVVMIRLMDETAATVDALAEELREQEIPLHLCGGPHGSLPWLAEDDPATDPITMLVPAYRMIEQTARACGFDPDRPPRLSKITETF
;
A
#
# COMPACT_ATOMS: atom_id res chain seq x y z
N MET A 1 8.48 15.80 0.92
CA MET A 1 8.10 14.60 1.68
C MET A 1 7.33 14.98 2.94
N ALA A 2 7.90 15.69 3.92
CA ALA A 2 7.18 16.06 5.15
C ALA A 2 5.82 16.77 4.92
N SER A 3 5.78 17.80 4.06
CA SER A 3 4.53 18.48 3.68
C SER A 3 3.52 17.51 3.06
N GLU A 4 3.98 16.63 2.17
CA GLU A 4 3.11 15.71 1.44
C GLU A 4 2.53 14.63 2.36
N ILE A 5 3.30 14.17 3.35
CA ILE A 5 2.77 13.31 4.42
C ILE A 5 1.62 14.03 5.13
N GLY A 6 1.80 15.30 5.50
CA GLY A 6 0.78 16.14 6.15
C GLY A 6 -0.51 16.32 5.33
N GLU A 7 -0.39 16.34 3.99
CA GLU A 7 -1.51 16.50 3.07
C GLU A 7 -2.36 15.22 2.92
N SER A 8 -1.90 14.07 3.41
CA SER A 8 -2.57 12.78 3.19
C SER A 8 -4.02 12.74 3.69
N ALA A 9 -4.30 13.41 4.82
CA ALA A 9 -5.66 13.51 5.36
C ALA A 9 -6.60 14.27 4.42
N ASP A 10 -6.11 15.36 3.81
CA ASP A 10 -6.89 16.17 2.87
C ASP A 10 -7.16 15.44 1.55
N VAL A 11 -6.19 14.65 1.08
CA VAL A 11 -6.35 13.76 -0.08
C VAL A 11 -7.49 12.79 0.17
N VAL A 12 -7.49 12.09 1.31
CA VAL A 12 -8.56 11.13 1.64
C VAL A 12 -9.89 11.83 1.88
N ALA A 13 -9.90 13.02 2.48
CA ALA A 13 -11.13 13.80 2.65
C ALA A 13 -11.78 14.17 1.30
N LYS A 14 -10.98 14.47 0.27
CA LYS A 14 -11.46 14.70 -1.09
C LYS A 14 -12.04 13.43 -1.72
N LEU A 15 -11.38 12.29 -1.54
CA LEU A 15 -11.86 10.98 -2.03
C LEU A 15 -13.22 10.62 -1.41
N VAL A 16 -13.35 10.74 -0.09
CA VAL A 16 -14.60 10.48 0.64
C VAL A 16 -15.73 11.38 0.13
N ARG A 17 -15.47 12.68 -0.07
CA ARG A 17 -16.46 13.60 -0.66
C ARG A 17 -16.85 13.24 -2.10
N SER A 18 -15.95 12.61 -2.84
CA SER A 18 -16.15 12.20 -4.23
C SER A 18 -16.79 10.81 -4.36
N ARG A 19 -17.14 10.15 -3.25
CA ARG A 19 -17.79 8.83 -3.24
C ARG A 19 -19.00 8.70 -4.17
N PRO A 20 -19.89 9.71 -4.35
CA PRO A 20 -20.97 9.59 -5.32
C PRO A 20 -20.48 9.30 -6.75
N ALA A 21 -19.37 9.89 -7.18
CA ALA A 21 -18.76 9.60 -8.48
C ALA A 21 -18.14 8.20 -8.51
N THR A 22 -17.44 7.79 -7.45
CA THR A 22 -16.92 6.42 -7.31
C THR A 22 -18.03 5.37 -7.35
N ARG A 23 -19.19 5.66 -6.75
CA ARG A 23 -20.39 4.81 -6.78
C ARG A 23 -20.94 4.66 -8.19
N GLU A 24 -21.05 5.75 -8.94
CA GLU A 24 -21.51 5.70 -10.34
C GLU A 24 -20.57 4.84 -11.18
N ILE A 25 -19.25 4.98 -10.99
CA ILE A 25 -18.24 4.14 -11.64
C ILE A 25 -18.43 2.67 -11.23
N ALA A 26 -18.56 2.37 -9.94
CA ALA A 26 -18.76 1.01 -9.44
C ALA A 26 -20.02 0.35 -9.99
N GLN A 27 -21.13 1.09 -10.10
CA GLN A 27 -22.38 0.62 -10.71
C GLN A 27 -22.21 0.28 -12.18
N ARG A 28 -21.46 1.10 -12.94
CA ARG A 28 -21.17 0.85 -14.36
C ARG A 28 -20.20 -0.31 -14.57
N ILE A 29 -19.23 -0.49 -13.68
CA ILE A 29 -18.34 -1.65 -13.70
C ILE A 29 -19.16 -2.93 -13.51
N GLY A 30 -19.93 -2.97 -12.41
CA GLY A 30 -20.61 -4.16 -11.88
C GLY A 30 -19.63 -5.31 -11.57
N ILE A 31 -19.83 -6.11 -10.52
CA ILE A 31 -18.97 -7.30 -10.37
C ILE A 31 -19.41 -8.45 -11.29
N GLY A 32 -20.73 -8.62 -11.45
CA GLY A 32 -21.32 -9.62 -12.35
C GLY A 32 -20.76 -11.04 -12.10
N SER A 33 -20.50 -11.79 -13.18
CA SER A 33 -19.86 -13.11 -13.15
C SER A 33 -18.34 -13.06 -13.34
N ALA A 34 -17.67 -12.01 -12.83
CA ALA A 34 -16.21 -11.92 -12.91
C ALA A 34 -15.55 -13.20 -12.37
N PRO A 35 -14.70 -13.90 -13.15
CA PRO A 35 -14.05 -15.12 -12.65
C PRO A 35 -12.88 -14.83 -11.71
N LEU A 36 -12.22 -13.69 -11.88
CA LEU A 36 -11.11 -13.23 -11.06
C LEU A 36 -10.90 -11.73 -11.18
N CYS A 37 -10.03 -11.19 -10.32
CA CYS A 37 -9.45 -9.86 -10.43
C CYS A 37 -7.94 -9.95 -10.68
N VAL A 38 -7.42 -9.12 -11.57
CA VAL A 38 -5.99 -8.96 -11.81
C VAL A 38 -5.58 -7.57 -11.38
N VAL A 39 -4.58 -7.46 -10.51
CA VAL A 39 -4.04 -6.19 -10.05
C VAL A 39 -2.68 -5.94 -10.66
N CYS A 40 -2.47 -4.73 -11.19
CA CYS A 40 -1.26 -4.32 -11.87
C CYS A 40 -0.71 -3.02 -11.28
N GLY A 41 0.57 -2.99 -10.93
CA GLY A 41 1.23 -1.82 -10.36
C GLY A 41 2.72 -2.08 -10.15
N ARG A 42 3.52 -1.03 -9.95
CA ARG A 42 4.97 -1.11 -9.71
C ARG A 42 5.35 -0.32 -8.46
N GLY A 43 6.36 -0.78 -7.73
CA GLY A 43 6.84 -0.15 -6.50
C GLY A 43 5.70 0.07 -5.50
N SER A 44 5.59 1.28 -4.95
CA SER A 44 4.53 1.64 -3.99
C SER A 44 3.11 1.43 -4.52
N SER A 45 2.84 1.62 -5.82
CA SER A 45 1.54 1.29 -6.40
C SER A 45 1.27 -0.22 -6.41
N GLY A 46 2.31 -1.04 -6.56
CA GLY A 46 2.23 -2.49 -6.40
C GLY A 46 1.91 -2.89 -4.96
N HIS A 47 2.47 -2.20 -3.97
CA HIS A 47 2.15 -2.42 -2.55
C HIS A 47 0.71 -2.02 -2.19
N ALA A 48 0.21 -0.90 -2.71
CA ALA A 48 -1.22 -0.58 -2.65
C ALA A 48 -2.07 -1.67 -3.32
N GLY A 49 -1.58 -2.28 -4.39
CA GLY A 49 -2.22 -3.43 -5.04
C GLY A 49 -2.28 -4.68 -4.17
N VAL A 50 -1.28 -4.93 -3.32
CA VAL A 50 -1.31 -6.02 -2.33
C VAL A 50 -2.41 -5.77 -1.29
N PHE A 51 -2.58 -4.52 -0.84
CA PHE A 51 -3.69 -4.15 0.03
C PHE A 51 -5.05 -4.36 -0.65
N LEU A 52 -5.20 -3.85 -1.89
CA LEU A 52 -6.41 -4.04 -2.69
C LEU A 52 -6.75 -5.53 -2.89
N ARG A 53 -5.73 -6.39 -3.09
CA ARG A 53 -5.93 -7.83 -3.19
C ARG A 53 -6.72 -8.39 -2.01
N TYR A 54 -6.30 -8.09 -0.77
CA TYR A 54 -6.99 -8.60 0.42
C TYR A 54 -8.41 -8.06 0.53
N LEU A 55 -8.66 -6.79 0.16
CA LEU A 55 -10.01 -6.25 0.12
C LEU A 55 -10.89 -6.97 -0.90
N VAL A 56 -10.40 -7.19 -2.12
CA VAL A 56 -11.15 -7.89 -3.17
C VAL A 56 -11.44 -9.34 -2.77
N GLU A 57 -10.45 -10.07 -2.27
CA GLU A 57 -10.62 -11.47 -1.85
C GLU A 57 -11.61 -11.60 -0.69
N THR A 58 -11.56 -10.69 0.30
CA THR A 58 -12.41 -10.79 1.50
C THR A 58 -13.80 -10.19 1.33
N ARG A 59 -13.96 -9.13 0.52
CA ARG A 59 -15.24 -8.40 0.37
C ARG A 59 -15.99 -8.77 -0.90
N LEU A 60 -15.27 -8.99 -2.02
CA LEU A 60 -15.88 -9.36 -3.30
C LEU A 60 -15.82 -10.87 -3.56
N ARG A 61 -15.07 -11.63 -2.75
CA ARG A 61 -14.88 -13.10 -2.88
C ARG A 61 -14.31 -13.52 -4.23
N LEU A 62 -13.56 -12.63 -4.88
CA LEU A 62 -12.89 -12.90 -6.14
C LEU A 62 -11.42 -13.26 -5.87
N PRO A 63 -10.89 -14.34 -6.46
CA PRO A 63 -9.46 -14.61 -6.40
C PRO A 63 -8.71 -13.47 -7.12
N VAL A 64 -7.56 -13.08 -6.55
CA VAL A 64 -6.74 -12.00 -7.11
C VAL A 64 -5.39 -12.53 -7.57
N SER A 65 -5.02 -12.19 -8.79
CA SER A 65 -3.68 -12.43 -9.32
C SER A 65 -2.93 -11.10 -9.50
N ALA A 66 -1.64 -11.09 -9.17
CA ALA A 66 -0.78 -9.97 -9.53
C ALA A 66 -0.35 -10.12 -11.00
N SER A 67 -0.55 -9.07 -11.79
CA SER A 67 -0.03 -9.04 -13.16
C SER A 67 1.48 -8.82 -13.14
N ALA A 68 2.18 -9.52 -14.02
CA ALA A 68 3.56 -9.21 -14.40
C ALA A 68 3.52 -8.55 -15.78
N PRO A 69 3.63 -7.21 -15.89
CA PRO A 69 3.57 -6.52 -17.19
C PRO A 69 4.54 -7.06 -18.23
N SER A 70 5.70 -7.57 -17.78
CA SER A 70 6.70 -8.21 -18.63
C SER A 70 6.17 -9.43 -19.40
N VAL A 71 5.16 -10.14 -18.90
CA VAL A 71 4.49 -11.23 -19.64
C VAL A 71 3.91 -10.72 -20.95
N ILE A 72 3.41 -9.48 -20.94
CA ILE A 72 2.80 -8.84 -22.10
C ILE A 72 3.88 -8.15 -22.93
N THR A 73 4.79 -7.39 -22.32
CA THR A 73 5.76 -6.56 -23.07
C THR A 73 7.00 -7.32 -23.52
N ALA A 74 7.64 -8.07 -22.62
CA ALA A 74 8.86 -8.83 -22.93
C ALA A 74 8.55 -10.20 -23.55
N PHE A 75 7.63 -10.97 -22.94
CA PHE A 75 7.26 -12.31 -23.42
C PHE A 75 6.16 -12.30 -24.49
N ARG A 76 5.60 -11.13 -24.83
CA ARG A 76 4.62 -10.94 -25.91
C ARG A 76 3.42 -11.90 -25.83
N THR A 77 3.02 -12.26 -24.61
CA THR A 77 1.95 -13.23 -24.37
C THR A 77 0.65 -12.52 -24.07
N ARG A 78 -0.40 -12.88 -24.81
CA ARG A 78 -1.76 -12.39 -24.54
C ARG A 78 -2.41 -13.27 -23.48
N LEU A 79 -2.76 -12.67 -22.34
CA LEU A 79 -3.46 -13.36 -21.26
C LEU A 79 -4.94 -13.54 -21.60
N MET A 80 -5.54 -14.63 -21.11
CA MET A 80 -6.97 -14.90 -21.21
C MET A 80 -7.71 -14.22 -20.05
N LEU A 81 -8.26 -13.02 -20.30
CA LEU A 81 -8.85 -12.17 -19.27
C LEU A 81 -10.31 -11.81 -19.53
N ARG A 82 -11.00 -12.57 -20.38
CA ARG A 82 -12.41 -12.34 -20.71
C ARG A 82 -13.25 -12.29 -19.43
N HIS A 83 -14.01 -11.21 -19.26
CA HIS A 83 -14.87 -10.90 -18.11
C HIS A 83 -14.15 -10.65 -16.77
N ALA A 84 -12.84 -10.82 -16.70
CA ALA A 84 -12.06 -10.50 -15.50
C ALA A 84 -12.14 -9.00 -15.18
N LEU A 85 -11.94 -8.66 -13.91
CA LEU A 85 -11.60 -7.30 -13.52
C LEU A 85 -10.09 -7.12 -13.68
N PHE A 86 -9.64 -6.05 -14.31
CA PHE A 86 -8.24 -5.68 -14.38
C PHE A 86 -8.07 -4.28 -13.79
N ILE A 87 -7.42 -4.20 -12.62
CA ILE A 87 -7.23 -2.95 -11.90
C ILE A 87 -5.75 -2.56 -11.96
N VAL A 88 -5.46 -1.43 -12.61
CA VAL A 88 -4.13 -0.84 -12.65
C VAL A 88 -4.05 0.32 -11.66
N ILE A 89 -3.01 0.33 -10.83
CA ILE A 89 -2.72 1.41 -9.88
C ILE A 89 -1.45 2.12 -10.33
N SER A 90 -1.52 3.44 -10.52
CA SER A 90 -0.35 4.23 -10.92
C SER A 90 -0.45 5.69 -10.49
N GLN A 91 0.63 6.22 -9.91
CA GLN A 91 0.71 7.65 -9.61
C GLN A 91 0.71 8.49 -10.91
N SER A 92 1.62 8.19 -11.85
CA SER A 92 1.80 9.00 -13.06
C SER A 92 0.98 8.53 -14.24
N GLY A 93 0.59 7.26 -14.28
CA GLY A 93 -0.10 6.64 -15.43
C GLY A 93 0.73 6.62 -16.72
N ARG A 94 2.06 6.74 -16.63
CA ARG A 94 2.96 6.93 -17.78
C ARG A 94 3.89 5.76 -18.09
N SER A 95 3.97 4.75 -17.22
CA SER A 95 4.84 3.58 -17.47
C SER A 95 4.38 2.82 -18.72
N PRO A 96 5.22 2.69 -19.77
CA PRO A 96 4.84 2.01 -21.01
C PRO A 96 4.35 0.58 -20.78
N ASP A 97 4.95 -0.13 -19.82
CA ASP A 97 4.53 -1.47 -19.42
C ASP A 97 3.11 -1.50 -18.85
N LEU A 98 2.74 -0.51 -18.03
CA LEU A 98 1.38 -0.44 -17.48
C LEU A 98 0.36 -0.08 -18.56
N VAL A 99 0.72 0.80 -19.49
CA VAL A 99 -0.11 1.16 -20.65
C VAL A 99 -0.37 -0.08 -21.50
N ALA A 100 0.69 -0.79 -21.89
CA ALA A 100 0.60 -2.01 -22.69
C ALA A 100 -0.19 -3.11 -21.97
N ALA A 101 0.02 -3.28 -20.66
CA ALA A 101 -0.72 -4.26 -19.87
C ALA A 101 -2.22 -3.94 -19.81
N THR A 102 -2.57 -2.67 -19.62
CA THR A 102 -3.97 -2.21 -19.55
C THR A 102 -4.66 -2.39 -20.90
N ARG A 103 -4.01 -1.96 -21.99
CA ARG A 103 -4.51 -2.17 -23.35
C ARG A 103 -4.73 -3.65 -23.65
N SER A 104 -3.73 -4.49 -23.37
CA SER A 104 -3.81 -5.93 -23.62
C SER A 104 -4.93 -6.60 -22.83
N ALA A 105 -5.15 -6.18 -21.58
CA ALA A 105 -6.27 -6.67 -20.77
C ALA A 105 -7.63 -6.27 -21.35
N ARG A 106 -7.76 -5.01 -21.78
CA ARG A 106 -8.97 -4.52 -22.46
C ARG A 106 -9.26 -5.30 -23.74
N ASP A 107 -8.24 -5.48 -24.58
CA ASP A 107 -8.34 -6.26 -25.81
C ASP A 107 -8.69 -7.73 -25.53
N ALA A 108 -8.24 -8.29 -24.41
CA ALA A 108 -8.59 -9.64 -23.97
C ALA A 108 -10.02 -9.77 -23.39
N GLY A 109 -10.78 -8.67 -23.33
CA GLY A 109 -12.16 -8.64 -22.86
C GLY A 109 -12.30 -8.49 -21.34
N ALA A 110 -11.26 -7.99 -20.65
CA ALA A 110 -11.34 -7.59 -19.25
C ALA A 110 -12.03 -6.23 -19.11
N ARG A 111 -12.72 -6.02 -17.99
CA ARG A 111 -13.15 -4.69 -17.56
C ARG A 111 -11.97 -4.00 -16.90
N THR A 112 -11.50 -2.91 -17.50
CA THR A 112 -10.24 -2.25 -17.10
C THR A 112 -10.51 -1.01 -16.27
N ILE A 113 -9.88 -0.92 -15.11
CA ILE A 113 -10.08 0.14 -14.13
C ILE A 113 -8.72 0.73 -13.77
N ALA A 114 -8.55 2.03 -13.94
CA ALA A 114 -7.34 2.76 -13.60
C ALA A 114 -7.54 3.58 -12.32
N ILE A 115 -6.87 3.19 -11.23
CA ILE A 115 -6.74 4.00 -10.03
C ILE A 115 -5.49 4.88 -10.19
N VAL A 116 -5.69 6.14 -10.56
CA VAL A 116 -4.59 7.02 -10.97
C VAL A 116 -4.66 8.43 -10.38
N ASN A 117 -3.50 9.02 -10.12
CA ASN A 117 -3.43 10.41 -9.67
C ASN A 117 -3.46 11.40 -10.85
N ALA A 118 -2.79 11.08 -11.95
CA ALA A 118 -2.87 11.84 -13.20
C ALA A 118 -4.00 11.27 -14.08
N THR A 119 -5.17 11.91 -14.07
CA THR A 119 -6.35 11.46 -14.84
C THR A 119 -6.21 11.68 -16.34
N SER A 120 -5.41 12.66 -16.78
CA SER A 120 -4.99 12.83 -18.18
C SER A 120 -3.66 12.12 -18.42
N SER A 121 -3.67 10.78 -18.40
CA SER A 121 -2.48 9.96 -18.58
C SER A 121 -2.71 8.79 -19.54
N PRO A 122 -1.66 8.27 -20.20
CA PRO A 122 -1.80 7.15 -21.13
C PRO A 122 -2.50 5.92 -20.53
N VAL A 123 -2.22 5.57 -19.26
CA VAL A 123 -2.92 4.46 -18.59
C VAL A 123 -4.43 4.74 -18.42
N ALA A 124 -4.80 5.99 -18.12
CA ALA A 124 -6.20 6.38 -18.00
C ALA A 124 -6.92 6.30 -19.35
N ASP A 125 -6.25 6.66 -20.44
CA ASP A 125 -6.81 6.59 -21.80
C ASP A 125 -7.06 5.14 -22.27
N GLU A 126 -6.24 4.19 -21.81
CA GLU A 126 -6.41 2.77 -22.13
C GLU A 126 -7.51 2.09 -21.31
N ALA A 127 -7.78 2.56 -20.10
CA ALA A 127 -8.75 1.98 -19.20
C ALA A 127 -10.20 2.36 -19.56
N GLU A 128 -11.14 1.46 -19.29
CA GLU A 128 -12.58 1.72 -19.47
C GLU A 128 -13.14 2.63 -18.37
N PHE A 129 -12.61 2.49 -17.15
CA PHE A 129 -13.01 3.25 -15.98
C PHE A 129 -11.81 3.88 -15.30
N VAL A 130 -11.95 5.12 -14.83
CA VAL A 130 -10.91 5.85 -14.12
C VAL A 130 -11.42 6.23 -12.74
N VAL A 131 -10.72 5.79 -11.69
CA VAL A 131 -10.96 6.18 -10.30
C VAL A 131 -9.84 7.15 -9.91
N PRO A 132 -10.13 8.46 -9.80
CA PRO A 132 -9.10 9.46 -9.59
C PRO A 132 -8.65 9.50 -8.13
N ILE A 133 -7.33 9.57 -7.89
CA ILE A 133 -6.76 9.74 -6.55
C ILE A 133 -6.80 11.22 -6.10
N GLU A 134 -6.59 12.14 -7.05
CA GLU A 134 -6.59 13.60 -6.84
C GLU A 134 -5.72 14.11 -5.67
N ALA A 135 -4.59 13.45 -5.41
CA ALA A 135 -3.60 13.86 -4.41
C ALA A 135 -2.83 15.15 -4.76
N GLY A 136 -3.12 15.75 -5.91
CA GLY A 136 -2.38 16.88 -6.47
C GLY A 136 -0.98 16.49 -6.91
N ARG A 137 -0.10 17.48 -7.05
CA ARG A 137 1.30 17.25 -7.40
C ARG A 137 2.05 16.70 -6.19
N GLU A 138 2.78 15.62 -6.40
CA GLU A 138 3.76 15.08 -5.47
C GLU A 138 5.15 15.40 -6.08
N HIS A 139 6.01 16.05 -5.30
CA HIS A 139 7.34 16.52 -5.62
C HIS A 139 8.44 15.59 -5.09
N SER A 140 8.27 15.00 -3.91
CA SER A 140 9.21 14.00 -3.38
C SER A 140 9.29 12.82 -4.32
N VAL A 141 10.50 12.31 -4.57
CA VAL A 141 10.69 11.08 -5.34
C VAL A 141 10.02 9.90 -4.63
N ALA A 142 10.19 9.81 -3.32
CA ALA A 142 9.50 8.82 -2.50
C ALA A 142 8.02 9.20 -2.34
N ALA A 143 7.14 8.34 -2.86
CA ALA A 143 5.68 8.51 -2.81
C ALA A 143 5.14 8.40 -1.38
N THR A 144 4.16 9.22 -1.00
CA THR A 144 3.55 9.21 0.34
C THR A 144 2.04 9.35 0.24
N LYS A 145 1.54 10.58 0.06
CA LYS A 145 0.10 10.87 -0.07
C LYS A 145 -0.56 10.13 -1.23
N THR A 146 0.17 9.87 -2.32
CA THR A 146 -0.37 9.10 -3.44
C THR A 146 -0.53 7.62 -3.11
N VAL A 147 0.28 7.06 -2.21
CA VAL A 147 0.12 5.68 -1.71
C VAL A 147 -1.10 5.59 -0.81
N ILE A 148 -1.21 6.48 0.17
CA ILE A 148 -2.37 6.57 1.07
C ILE A 148 -3.64 6.80 0.26
N GLY A 149 -3.62 7.73 -0.70
CA GLY A 149 -4.73 7.99 -1.62
C GLY A 149 -5.07 6.78 -2.51
N SER A 150 -4.08 6.02 -2.99
CA SER A 150 -4.31 4.79 -3.76
C SER A 150 -5.01 3.72 -2.94
N MET A 151 -4.59 3.52 -1.68
CA MET A 151 -5.23 2.55 -0.78
C MET A 151 -6.65 3.00 -0.40
N ALA A 152 -6.85 4.28 -0.09
CA ALA A 152 -8.17 4.83 0.21
C ALA A 152 -9.12 4.75 -1.00
N ALA A 153 -8.67 5.11 -2.21
CA ALA A 153 -9.45 4.99 -3.44
C ALA A 153 -9.78 3.52 -3.77
N SER A 154 -8.84 2.61 -3.52
CA SER A 154 -9.07 1.16 -3.64
C SER A 154 -10.15 0.67 -2.68
N ALA A 155 -10.11 1.13 -1.43
CA ALA A 155 -11.11 0.80 -0.42
C ALA A 155 -12.49 1.39 -0.74
N GLU A 156 -12.57 2.66 -1.19
CA GLU A 156 -13.81 3.29 -1.67
C GLU A 156 -14.42 2.50 -2.84
N LEU A 157 -13.60 2.13 -3.83
CA LEU A 157 -14.07 1.33 -4.97
C LEU A 157 -14.63 -0.03 -4.51
N VAL A 158 -13.92 -0.74 -3.64
CA VAL A 158 -14.39 -2.03 -3.11
C VAL A 158 -15.64 -1.87 -2.26
N ALA A 159 -15.72 -0.82 -1.42
CA ALA A 159 -16.90 -0.56 -0.60
C ALA A 159 -18.15 -0.33 -1.46
N GLU A 160 -18.01 0.37 -2.58
CA GLU A 160 -19.12 0.58 -3.51
C GLU A 160 -19.46 -0.67 -4.35
N LEU A 161 -18.46 -1.44 -4.79
CA LEU A 161 -18.68 -2.71 -5.51
C LEU A 161 -19.32 -3.80 -4.63
N ALA A 162 -18.98 -3.84 -3.34
CA ALA A 162 -19.48 -4.80 -2.36
C ALA A 162 -20.77 -4.33 -1.66
N GLU A 163 -21.18 -3.09 -1.89
CA GLU A 163 -22.19 -2.38 -1.10
C GLU A 163 -21.92 -2.37 0.43
N ASP A 164 -20.64 -2.43 0.82
CA ASP A 164 -20.19 -2.58 2.21
C ASP A 164 -20.37 -1.28 3.00
N ARG A 165 -21.40 -1.26 3.86
CA ARG A 165 -21.71 -0.09 4.72
C ARG A 165 -20.69 0.11 5.84
N ALA A 166 -20.09 -0.96 6.36
CA ALA A 166 -19.11 -0.86 7.43
C ALA A 166 -17.83 -0.20 6.91
N LEU A 167 -17.34 -0.66 5.76
CA LEU A 167 -16.16 -0.07 5.12
C LEU A 167 -16.39 1.40 4.73
N ARG A 168 -17.57 1.76 4.23
CA ARG A 168 -17.93 3.18 3.98
C ARG A 168 -17.84 4.02 5.25
N SER A 169 -18.39 3.53 6.36
CA SER A 169 -18.37 4.23 7.66
C SER A 169 -16.94 4.41 8.18
N ALA A 170 -16.08 3.40 8.03
CA ALA A 170 -14.67 3.51 8.39
C ALA A 170 -13.93 4.56 7.54
N LEU A 171 -14.20 4.58 6.23
CA LEU A 171 -13.62 5.55 5.31
C LEU A 171 -14.06 6.99 5.63
N ASP A 172 -15.28 7.20 6.14
CA ASP A 172 -15.74 8.51 6.62
C ASP A 172 -14.90 9.04 7.81
N GLY A 173 -14.46 8.14 8.69
CA GLY A 173 -13.60 8.46 9.83
C GLY A 173 -12.11 8.61 9.48
N LEU A 174 -11.67 8.00 8.37
CA LEU A 174 -10.26 7.89 8.00
C LEU A 174 -9.53 9.24 7.87
N PRO A 175 -10.06 10.32 7.28
CA PRO A 175 -9.37 11.61 7.22
C PRO A 175 -8.98 12.15 8.61
N LYS A 176 -9.90 12.07 9.58
CA LYS A 176 -9.64 12.51 10.96
C LYS A 176 -8.60 11.62 11.62
N ARG A 177 -8.63 10.30 11.36
CA ARG A 177 -7.61 9.37 11.86
C ARG A 177 -6.24 9.70 11.27
N LEU A 178 -6.12 9.92 9.97
CA LEU A 178 -4.85 10.31 9.33
C LEU A 178 -4.28 11.60 9.93
N HIS A 179 -5.13 12.59 10.18
CA HIS A 179 -4.69 13.83 10.84
C HIS A 179 -4.16 13.57 12.26
N ARG A 180 -4.83 12.72 13.05
CA ARG A 180 -4.35 12.33 14.38
C ARG A 180 -3.06 11.49 14.32
N ALA A 181 -2.93 10.65 13.30
CA ALA A 181 -1.76 9.80 13.11
C ALA A 181 -0.48 10.63 12.84
N LEU A 182 -0.63 11.86 12.34
CA LEU A 182 0.49 12.80 12.23
C LEU A 182 1.09 13.15 13.58
N ALA A 183 0.35 13.06 14.70
CA ALA A 183 0.88 13.37 16.03
C ALA A 183 1.57 12.17 16.71
N LEU A 184 1.49 10.97 16.13
CA LEU A 184 2.17 9.80 16.66
C LEU A 184 3.68 9.91 16.41
N ASP A 185 4.45 9.53 17.42
CA ASP A 185 5.91 9.61 17.39
C ASP A 185 6.52 8.22 17.46
N TRP A 186 7.27 7.87 16.42
CA TRP A 186 8.01 6.60 16.33
C TRP A 186 9.53 6.85 16.35
N SER A 187 9.99 8.01 16.84
CA SER A 187 11.41 8.37 16.86
C SER A 187 12.26 7.41 17.67
N GLU A 188 11.68 6.66 18.62
CA GLU A 188 12.39 5.66 19.43
C GLU A 188 13.06 4.56 18.60
N ILE A 189 12.57 4.28 17.39
CA ILE A 189 13.15 3.27 16.49
C ILE A 189 14.40 3.80 15.78
N ALA A 190 14.60 5.12 15.70
CA ALA A 190 15.61 5.74 14.83
C ALA A 190 17.03 5.23 15.11
N ASP A 191 17.38 5.03 16.37
CA ASP A 191 18.67 4.53 16.81
C ASP A 191 18.93 3.09 16.35
N ASP A 192 17.91 2.22 16.42
CA ASP A 192 18.01 0.84 15.99
C ASP A 192 18.13 0.76 14.47
N LEU A 193 17.38 1.59 13.74
CA LEU A 193 17.48 1.69 12.28
C LEU A 193 18.83 2.22 11.82
N ALA A 194 19.40 3.21 12.51
CA ALA A 194 20.71 3.77 12.16
C ALA A 194 21.86 2.78 12.33
N LYS A 195 21.73 1.82 13.26
CA LYS A 195 22.74 0.78 13.56
C LYS A 195 22.48 -0.54 12.83
N ALA A 196 21.30 -0.70 12.24
CA ALA A 196 20.87 -1.93 11.59
C ALA A 196 21.68 -2.25 10.33
N SER A 197 21.91 -3.54 10.09
CA SER A 197 22.46 -4.04 8.82
C SER A 197 21.35 -4.37 7.82
N ALA A 198 20.15 -4.70 8.29
CA ALA A 198 18.94 -4.90 7.51
C ALA A 198 17.70 -4.75 8.41
N VAL A 199 16.52 -4.59 7.83
CA VAL A 199 15.25 -4.51 8.58
C VAL A 199 14.24 -5.48 8.00
N PHE A 200 13.54 -6.19 8.87
CA PHE A 200 12.37 -6.98 8.48
C PHE A 200 11.12 -6.19 8.87
N VAL A 201 10.21 -6.00 7.91
CA VAL A 201 8.91 -5.39 8.18
C VAL A 201 7.83 -6.43 7.95
N ALA A 202 7.10 -6.80 8.99
CA ALA A 202 6.14 -7.88 8.94
C ALA A 202 4.72 -7.43 9.27
N ALA A 203 3.75 -7.99 8.57
CA ALA A 203 2.33 -7.85 8.87
C ALA A 203 1.57 -9.07 8.35
N ARG A 204 0.26 -9.15 8.59
CA ARG A 204 -0.57 -10.20 8.01
C ARG A 204 -1.83 -9.61 7.39
N GLY A 205 -2.36 -10.31 6.39
CA GLY A 205 -3.61 -9.91 5.73
C GLY A 205 -3.52 -8.51 5.14
N LEU A 206 -4.51 -7.68 5.47
CA LEU A 206 -4.63 -6.29 5.01
C LEU A 206 -3.39 -5.43 5.32
N GLY A 207 -2.59 -5.79 6.34
CA GLY A 207 -1.37 -5.06 6.69
C GLY A 207 -0.18 -5.32 5.78
N LEU A 208 -0.20 -6.39 4.95
CA LEU A 208 0.97 -6.79 4.15
C LEU A 208 1.38 -5.73 3.11
N GLY A 209 0.41 -5.03 2.51
CA GLY A 209 0.69 -3.92 1.60
C GLY A 209 1.48 -2.81 2.29
N SER A 210 1.05 -2.39 3.48
CA SER A 210 1.72 -1.36 4.26
C SER A 210 3.09 -1.80 4.76
N ALA A 211 3.26 -3.05 5.20
CA ALA A 211 4.57 -3.57 5.60
C ALA A 211 5.59 -3.53 4.45
N ARG A 212 5.17 -3.93 3.24
CA ARG A 212 6.02 -3.84 2.04
C ARG A 212 6.35 -2.40 1.66
N GLU A 213 5.41 -1.50 1.84
CA GLU A 213 5.64 -0.09 1.59
C GLU A 213 6.62 0.55 2.57
N ILE A 214 6.48 0.26 3.87
CA ILE A 214 7.41 0.73 4.89
C ILE A 214 8.83 0.20 4.58
N ALA A 215 8.96 -1.10 4.27
CA ALA A 215 10.25 -1.68 3.87
C ALA A 215 10.85 -0.98 2.65
N LEU A 216 10.04 -0.73 1.61
CA LEU A 216 10.51 0.01 0.43
C LEU A 216 11.02 1.40 0.82
N LYS A 217 10.30 2.15 1.65
CA LYS A 217 10.70 3.50 2.06
C LYS A 217 11.96 3.51 2.91
N LEU A 218 12.14 2.52 3.79
CA LEU A 218 13.40 2.33 4.52
C LEU A 218 14.58 2.12 3.53
N SER A 219 14.40 1.28 2.52
CA SER A 219 15.43 1.06 1.50
C SER A 219 15.69 2.26 0.59
N GLU A 220 14.65 2.98 0.17
CA GLU A 220 14.80 4.15 -0.70
C GLU A 220 15.44 5.33 0.03
N ILE A 221 15.00 5.62 1.25
CA ILE A 221 15.29 6.87 1.95
C ILE A 221 16.47 6.71 2.92
N LEU A 222 16.47 5.65 3.74
CA LEU A 222 17.56 5.37 4.69
C LEU A 222 18.69 4.53 4.08
N ARG A 223 18.52 4.05 2.83
CA ARG A 223 19.48 3.15 2.16
C ARG A 223 19.73 1.86 2.94
N LEU A 224 18.74 1.46 3.72
CA LEU A 224 18.81 0.32 4.63
C LEU A 224 18.16 -0.89 3.94
N PRO A 225 18.91 -1.98 3.69
CA PRO A 225 18.33 -3.20 3.12
C PRO A 225 17.12 -3.65 3.93
N SER A 226 15.94 -3.64 3.32
CA SER A 226 14.70 -3.88 4.05
C SER A 226 13.80 -4.83 3.28
N ILE A 227 13.19 -5.77 4.00
CA ILE A 227 12.31 -6.80 3.41
C ILE A 227 10.95 -6.71 4.06
N GLY A 228 9.93 -6.46 3.25
CA GLY A 228 8.52 -6.49 3.67
C GLY A 228 7.88 -7.85 3.37
N LEU A 229 7.43 -8.56 4.39
CA LEU A 229 6.92 -9.92 4.27
C LEU A 229 5.71 -10.19 5.16
N SER A 230 5.02 -11.31 4.89
CA SER A 230 3.96 -11.78 5.77
C SER A 230 4.57 -12.26 7.08
N ALA A 231 3.92 -11.99 8.20
CA ALA A 231 4.29 -12.54 9.52
C ALA A 231 4.36 -14.07 9.51
N ALA A 232 3.51 -14.74 8.73
CA ALA A 232 3.58 -16.18 8.55
C ALA A 232 4.86 -16.59 7.78
N GLU A 233 5.17 -15.88 6.69
CA GLU A 233 6.36 -16.17 5.86
C GLU A 233 7.67 -15.88 6.59
N LEU A 234 7.69 -14.94 7.55
CA LEU A 234 8.87 -14.71 8.39
C LEU A 234 9.30 -15.99 9.11
N GLN A 235 8.33 -16.80 9.56
CA GLN A 235 8.61 -18.07 10.25
C GLN A 235 9.14 -19.18 9.31
N HIS A 236 8.93 -19.06 8.00
CA HIS A 236 9.26 -20.09 7.01
C HIS A 236 10.61 -19.82 6.30
N GLY A 237 11.63 -19.45 7.08
CA GLY A 237 13.01 -19.29 6.58
C GLY A 237 13.67 -17.96 6.95
N PRO A 238 13.07 -16.80 6.62
CA PRO A 238 13.66 -15.49 6.90
C PRO A 238 14.00 -15.26 8.39
N ARG A 239 13.30 -15.93 9.31
CA ARG A 239 13.61 -15.93 10.76
C ARG A 239 15.06 -16.30 11.07
N ALA A 240 15.68 -17.17 10.28
CA ALA A 240 17.08 -17.56 10.48
C ALA A 240 18.09 -16.41 10.26
N ALA A 241 17.67 -15.33 9.59
CA ALA A 241 18.48 -14.14 9.37
C ALA A 241 18.33 -13.09 10.49
N LEU A 242 17.46 -13.33 11.49
CA LEU A 242 17.26 -12.41 12.60
C LEU A 242 18.44 -12.44 13.57
N SER A 243 18.81 -11.25 14.05
CA SER A 243 19.88 -11.00 15.02
C SER A 243 19.66 -9.66 15.71
N SER A 244 20.51 -9.34 16.68
CA SER A 244 20.53 -8.02 17.33
C SER A 244 20.82 -6.84 16.41
N ARG A 245 21.24 -7.08 15.15
CA ARG A 245 21.48 -6.04 14.13
C ARG A 245 20.41 -5.98 13.04
N THR A 246 19.34 -6.77 13.17
CA THR A 246 18.26 -6.81 12.19
C THR A 246 16.91 -6.59 12.89
N PRO A 247 16.59 -5.34 13.25
CA PRO A 247 15.34 -5.05 13.93
C PRO A 247 14.14 -5.47 13.08
N VAL A 248 13.07 -5.85 13.77
CA VAL A 248 11.79 -6.22 13.16
C VAL A 248 10.77 -5.13 13.48
N VAL A 249 10.17 -4.54 12.44
CA VAL A 249 9.01 -3.65 12.59
C VAL A 249 7.76 -4.43 12.22
N MET A 250 6.81 -4.54 13.15
CA MET A 250 5.59 -5.32 12.96
C MET A 250 4.35 -4.42 12.97
N ILE A 251 3.48 -4.63 11.98
CA ILE A 251 2.16 -4.02 11.90
C ILE A 251 1.12 -5.07 12.30
N ARG A 252 0.42 -4.82 13.40
CA ARG A 252 -0.57 -5.70 13.99
C ARG A 252 -1.95 -5.06 13.88
N LEU A 253 -2.81 -5.64 13.04
CA LEU A 253 -4.19 -5.17 12.86
C LEU A 253 -5.12 -5.81 13.88
N MET A 254 -6.28 -5.18 14.13
CA MET A 254 -7.33 -5.72 15.00
C MET A 254 -8.29 -6.64 14.23
N ASP A 255 -7.74 -7.66 13.56
CA ASP A 255 -8.50 -8.60 12.74
C ASP A 255 -8.29 -10.07 13.18
N GLU A 256 -8.83 -11.02 12.42
CA GLU A 256 -8.72 -12.46 12.69
C GLU A 256 -7.27 -12.97 12.67
N THR A 257 -6.31 -12.16 12.21
CA THR A 257 -4.89 -12.51 12.15
C THR A 257 -4.09 -12.04 13.37
N ALA A 258 -4.70 -11.18 14.19
CA ALA A 258 -4.14 -10.60 15.41
C ALA A 258 -3.38 -11.60 16.28
N ALA A 259 -4.05 -12.69 16.69
CA ALA A 259 -3.49 -13.68 17.61
C ALA A 259 -2.19 -14.33 17.08
N THR A 260 -2.08 -14.53 15.75
CA THR A 260 -0.84 -15.06 15.18
C THR A 260 0.28 -14.02 15.16
N VAL A 261 -0.05 -12.75 14.93
CA VAL A 261 0.93 -11.67 14.98
C VAL A 261 1.42 -11.45 16.41
N ASP A 262 0.52 -11.51 17.39
CA ASP A 262 0.83 -11.40 18.81
C ASP A 262 1.75 -12.55 19.27
N ALA A 263 1.41 -13.79 18.93
CA ALA A 263 2.25 -14.96 19.25
C ALA A 263 3.67 -14.85 18.66
N LEU A 264 3.80 -14.42 17.41
CA LEU A 264 5.13 -14.21 16.80
C LEU A 264 5.89 -13.07 17.50
N ALA A 265 5.22 -11.99 17.86
CA ALA A 265 5.84 -10.88 18.57
C ALA A 265 6.38 -11.31 19.95
N GLU A 266 5.63 -12.15 20.68
CA GLU A 266 6.08 -12.73 21.94
C GLU A 266 7.33 -13.59 21.77
N GLU A 267 7.32 -14.52 20.80
CA GLU A 267 8.48 -15.36 20.53
C GLU A 267 9.74 -14.56 20.14
N LEU A 268 9.59 -13.48 19.37
CA LEU A 268 10.72 -12.63 18.99
C LEU A 268 11.28 -11.86 20.19
N ARG A 269 10.43 -11.43 21.14
CA ARG A 269 10.87 -10.79 22.39
C ARG A 269 11.63 -11.76 23.29
N GLU A 270 11.15 -12.99 23.42
CA GLU A 270 11.84 -14.04 24.18
C GLU A 270 13.22 -14.37 23.61
N GLN A 271 13.40 -14.18 22.29
CA GLN A 271 14.68 -14.34 21.58
C GLN A 271 15.55 -13.09 21.62
N GLU A 272 15.15 -12.05 22.35
CA GLU A 272 15.85 -10.75 22.44
C GLU A 272 16.10 -10.11 21.07
N ILE A 273 15.25 -10.40 20.08
CA ILE A 273 15.29 -9.73 18.79
C ILE A 273 14.72 -8.32 18.95
N PRO A 274 15.40 -7.26 18.47
CA PRO A 274 14.87 -5.90 18.54
C PRO A 274 13.55 -5.82 17.77
N LEU A 275 12.45 -5.63 18.51
CA LEU A 275 11.09 -5.67 17.97
C LEU A 275 10.36 -4.36 18.26
N HIS A 276 9.85 -3.74 17.19
CA HIS A 276 8.98 -2.59 17.27
C HIS A 276 7.60 -2.95 16.72
N LEU A 277 6.60 -3.02 17.61
CA LEU A 277 5.26 -3.48 17.30
C LEU A 277 4.29 -2.30 17.31
N CYS A 278 3.64 -2.01 16.18
CA CYS A 278 2.53 -1.08 16.10
C CYS A 278 1.20 -1.83 16.10
N GLY A 279 0.30 -1.47 17.02
CA GLY A 279 -1.02 -2.08 17.15
C GLY A 279 -1.14 -3.08 18.29
N GLY A 280 -2.37 -3.31 18.74
CA GLY A 280 -2.70 -4.27 19.79
C GLY A 280 -2.33 -3.82 21.22
N PRO A 281 -2.72 -4.61 22.24
CA PRO A 281 -2.51 -4.28 23.64
C PRO A 281 -1.03 -4.31 24.06
N HIS A 282 -0.18 -5.00 23.31
CA HIS A 282 1.25 -5.14 23.56
C HIS A 282 2.11 -4.35 22.56
N GLY A 283 1.54 -3.39 21.82
CA GLY A 283 2.29 -2.54 20.90
C GLY A 283 3.33 -1.69 21.65
N SER A 284 4.58 -1.70 21.17
CA SER A 284 5.62 -0.78 21.67
C SER A 284 5.56 0.59 21.00
N LEU A 285 5.02 0.67 19.79
CA LEU A 285 4.91 1.91 19.04
C LEU A 285 3.56 2.59 19.27
N PRO A 286 3.52 3.93 19.43
CA PRO A 286 2.27 4.67 19.52
C PRO A 286 1.38 4.45 18.30
N TRP A 287 0.11 4.11 18.52
CA TRP A 287 -0.87 3.86 17.47
C TRP A 287 -2.26 4.43 17.85
N LEU A 288 -3.13 4.64 16.87
CA LEU A 288 -4.49 5.10 17.12
C LEU A 288 -5.39 3.94 17.48
N ALA A 289 -6.10 4.04 18.60
CA ALA A 289 -7.10 3.07 19.04
C ALA A 289 -8.11 2.68 17.94
N GLU A 290 -8.77 1.55 18.19
CA GLU A 290 -9.54 0.74 17.25
C GLU A 290 -10.59 1.53 16.43
N ASP A 291 -10.69 1.18 15.15
CA ASP A 291 -11.77 1.58 14.24
C ASP A 291 -12.13 0.38 13.33
N ASP A 292 -11.67 0.37 12.08
CA ASP A 292 -11.84 -0.77 11.15
C ASP A 292 -10.49 -1.29 10.64
N PRO A 293 -10.24 -2.61 10.70
CA PRO A 293 -8.98 -3.21 10.25
C PRO A 293 -8.62 -2.97 8.78
N ALA A 294 -9.58 -2.60 7.93
CA ALA A 294 -9.32 -2.22 6.55
C ALA A 294 -8.69 -0.82 6.41
N THR A 295 -8.88 0.06 7.40
CA THR A 295 -8.36 1.44 7.35
C THR A 295 -7.13 1.65 8.25
N ASP A 296 -6.98 0.84 9.29
CA ASP A 296 -5.80 0.80 10.15
C ASP A 296 -4.46 0.74 9.40
N PRO A 297 -4.24 -0.16 8.42
CA PRO A 297 -2.97 -0.23 7.71
C PRO A 297 -2.65 1.04 6.91
N ILE A 298 -3.67 1.81 6.51
CA ILE A 298 -3.49 3.11 5.84
C ILE A 298 -3.01 4.14 6.87
N THR A 299 -3.64 4.18 8.05
CA THR A 299 -3.27 5.13 9.12
C THR A 299 -1.86 4.90 9.65
N MET A 300 -1.43 3.64 9.77
CA MET A 300 -0.12 3.25 10.30
C MET A 300 1.04 3.61 9.36
N LEU A 301 0.79 3.91 8.08
CA LEU A 301 1.81 4.44 7.17
C LEU A 301 2.26 5.86 7.55
N VAL A 302 1.38 6.66 8.13
CA VAL A 302 1.67 8.07 8.46
C VAL A 302 2.83 8.22 9.45
N PRO A 303 2.78 7.63 10.66
CA PRO A 303 3.91 7.73 11.59
C PRO A 303 5.16 7.04 11.05
N ALA A 304 5.02 5.93 10.31
CA ALA A 304 6.15 5.26 9.68
C ALA A 304 6.87 6.18 8.68
N TYR A 305 6.14 6.87 7.79
CA TYR A 305 6.73 7.83 6.87
C TYR A 305 7.39 9.01 7.59
N ARG A 306 6.77 9.54 8.65
CA ARG A 306 7.35 10.63 9.44
C ARG A 306 8.67 10.19 10.09
N MET A 307 8.68 9.02 10.72
CA MET A 307 9.87 8.47 11.36
C MET A 307 10.99 8.24 10.34
N ILE A 308 10.70 7.66 9.17
CA ILE A 308 11.69 7.44 8.12
C ILE A 308 12.26 8.77 7.63
N GLU A 309 11.40 9.75 7.38
CA GLU A 309 11.79 11.09 6.92
C GLU A 309 12.67 11.83 7.93
N GLN A 310 12.30 11.79 9.21
CA GLN A 310 13.05 12.41 10.31
C GLN A 310 14.39 11.72 10.53
N THR A 311 14.42 10.38 10.53
CA THR A 311 15.64 9.59 10.65
C THR A 311 16.60 9.86 9.49
N ALA A 312 16.08 10.01 8.27
CA ALA A 312 16.89 10.35 7.10
C ALA A 312 17.60 11.68 7.28
N ARG A 313 16.87 12.72 7.73
CA ARG A 313 17.45 14.03 7.99
C ARG A 313 18.49 13.99 9.11
N ALA A 314 18.23 13.25 10.19
CA ALA A 314 19.18 13.05 11.27
C ALA A 314 20.49 12.37 10.80
N CYS A 315 20.38 11.43 9.85
CA CYS A 315 21.52 10.77 9.21
C CYS A 315 22.16 11.58 8.07
N GLY A 316 21.69 12.81 7.78
CA GLY A 316 22.20 13.65 6.70
C GLY A 316 21.81 13.20 5.29
N PHE A 317 20.77 12.38 5.15
CA PHE A 317 20.20 11.99 3.85
C PHE A 317 19.10 12.96 3.40
N ASP A 318 18.94 13.12 2.09
CA ASP A 318 17.85 13.87 1.47
C ASP A 318 16.66 12.92 1.20
N PRO A 319 15.56 13.01 2.00
CA PRO A 319 14.38 12.17 1.79
C PRO A 319 13.57 12.55 0.53
N ASP A 320 13.73 13.78 0.03
CA ASP A 320 13.00 14.28 -1.14
C ASP A 320 13.63 13.82 -2.46
N ARG A 321 14.97 13.63 -2.46
CA ARG A 321 15.76 13.23 -3.63
C ARG A 321 16.78 12.14 -3.29
N PRO A 322 16.35 10.90 -3.00
CA PRO A 322 17.28 9.82 -2.77
C PRO A 322 18.13 9.55 -4.04
N PRO A 323 19.41 9.22 -3.90
CA PRO A 323 20.30 9.05 -5.03
C PRO A 323 19.89 7.85 -5.88
N ARG A 324 20.10 7.95 -7.20
CA ARG A 324 19.81 6.89 -8.20
C ARG A 324 18.32 6.53 -8.36
N LEU A 325 17.42 7.32 -7.79
CA LEU A 325 15.98 7.19 -8.01
C LEU A 325 15.44 8.37 -8.81
N SER A 326 14.48 8.08 -9.69
CA SER A 326 13.69 9.07 -10.42
C SER A 326 12.22 8.90 -10.06
N LYS A 327 11.46 10.00 -10.11
CA LYS A 327 10.04 10.00 -9.75
C LYS A 327 9.16 9.17 -10.71
N ILE A 328 9.57 9.07 -11.96
CA ILE A 328 8.99 8.17 -12.95
C ILE A 328 10.11 7.24 -13.39
N THR A 329 9.91 5.94 -13.18
CA THR A 329 10.82 4.90 -13.65
C THR A 329 10.31 4.39 -14.99
N GLU A 330 11.15 4.51 -16.02
CA GLU A 330 10.94 3.83 -17.29
C GLU A 330 11.68 2.49 -17.24
N THR A 331 10.93 1.40 -17.40
CA THR A 331 11.48 0.05 -17.55
C THR A 331 11.42 -0.33 -19.03
N PHE A 332 12.55 -0.80 -19.57
CA PHE A 332 12.71 -1.22 -20.96
C PHE A 332 12.56 -2.73 -21.10
#